data_AF-A0A523N3S5-F1
#
_entry.id   AF-A0A523N3S5-F1
#
_cell.length_a   1.000
_cell.length_b   1.000
_cell.length_c   1.000
_cell.angle_alpha   90.00
_cell.angle_beta   90.00
_cell.angle_gamma   90.00
#
_symmetry.space_group_name_H-M   'P 1'
#
loop_
_entity.id
_entity.type
_entity.pdbx_description
1 polymer ?
#
loop_
_entity_poly.entity_id
_entity_poly.type
_entity_poly.pdbx_seq_one_letter_code
_entity_poly.pdbx_strand_id
1 'polypeptide(L)'
;MNSAQLKKVDLLKDLPEATLETLANICQWVTIGPKEILFNDGDPGDKMFAVLEGELAVIKDGEKIAQIHPGEVFGEMALIESK
;
A
#
# COMPACT_ATOMS: atom_id res chain seq x y z
N MET A 1 1.44 -13.82 -1.16
CA MET A 1 0.77 -13.20 -0.01
C MET A 1 -0.16 -14.23 0.60
N ASN A 2 -0.44 -14.21 1.92
CA ASN A 2 -1.53 -15.02 2.49
C ASN A 2 -2.52 -14.13 3.27
N SER A 3 -3.68 -14.67 3.62
CA SER A 3 -4.73 -13.95 4.35
C SER A 3 -4.25 -13.45 5.72
N ALA A 4 -3.36 -14.19 6.40
CA ALA A 4 -2.81 -13.80 7.70
C ALA A 4 -1.95 -12.53 7.64
N GLN A 5 -1.23 -12.30 6.54
CA GLN A 5 -0.47 -11.06 6.33
C GLN A 5 -1.41 -9.87 6.12
N LEU A 6 -2.50 -10.06 5.37
CA LEU A 6 -3.48 -9.01 5.13
C LEU A 6 -4.24 -8.61 6.40
N LYS A 7 -4.41 -9.51 7.38
CA LYS A 7 -4.98 -9.17 8.70
C LYS A 7 -4.11 -8.22 9.53
N LYS A 8 -2.85 -8.00 9.17
CA LYS A 8 -2.00 -6.99 9.81
C LYS A 8 -2.24 -5.59 9.28
N VAL A 9 -2.95 -5.47 8.15
CA VAL A 9 -3.27 -4.20 7.52
C VAL A 9 -4.56 -3.67 8.12
N ASP A 10 -4.53 -2.46 8.68
CA ASP A 10 -5.65 -1.92 9.46
C ASP A 10 -6.94 -1.80 8.66
N LEU A 11 -6.84 -1.48 7.38
CA LEU A 11 -7.98 -1.39 6.46
C LEU A 11 -8.63 -2.76 6.15
N LEU A 12 -7.84 -3.84 6.20
CA LEU A 12 -8.25 -5.15 5.70
C LEU A 12 -8.61 -6.14 6.83
N LYS A 13 -8.18 -5.89 8.07
CA LYS A 13 -8.28 -6.85 9.18
C LYS A 13 -9.69 -7.35 9.50
N ASP A 14 -10.71 -6.52 9.24
CA ASP A 14 -12.11 -6.83 9.54
C ASP A 14 -12.87 -7.44 8.35
N LEU A 15 -12.19 -7.69 7.22
CA LEU A 15 -12.81 -8.32 6.05
C LEU A 15 -13.07 -9.82 6.26
N PRO A 16 -14.11 -10.38 5.65
CA PRO A 16 -14.38 -11.82 5.69
C PRO A 16 -13.19 -12.64 5.18
N GLU A 17 -12.97 -13.82 5.77
CA GLU A 17 -11.86 -14.73 5.41
C GLU A 17 -11.78 -15.00 3.90
N ALA A 18 -12.92 -15.29 3.26
CA ALA A 18 -12.98 -15.55 1.82
C ALA A 18 -12.55 -14.33 0.96
N THR A 19 -12.87 -13.11 1.42
CA THR A 19 -12.44 -11.87 0.76
C THR A 19 -10.93 -11.70 0.91
N LEU A 20 -10.38 -11.95 2.10
CA LEU A 20 -8.95 -11.92 2.35
C LEU A 20 -8.18 -12.94 1.52
N GLU A 21 -8.71 -14.16 1.35
CA GLU A 21 -8.11 -15.17 0.47
C GLU A 21 -8.10 -14.71 -1.00
N THR A 22 -9.20 -14.09 -1.45
CA THR A 22 -9.29 -13.55 -2.81
C THR A 22 -8.26 -12.45 -3.03
N LEU A 23 -8.14 -11.50 -2.09
CA LEU A 23 -7.13 -10.45 -2.11
C LEU A 23 -5.72 -11.04 -2.11
N ALA A 24 -5.44 -12.00 -1.24
CA ALA A 24 -4.12 -12.63 -1.15
C ALA A 24 -3.67 -13.29 -2.47
N ASN A 25 -4.63 -13.78 -3.28
CA ASN A 25 -4.36 -14.39 -4.58
C ASN A 25 -4.10 -13.38 -5.70
N ILE A 26 -4.63 -12.15 -5.59
CA ILE A 26 -4.46 -11.11 -6.62
C ILE A 26 -3.38 -10.08 -6.26
N CYS A 27 -3.01 -9.96 -4.99
CA CYS A 27 -1.97 -9.06 -4.53
C CYS A 27 -0.59 -9.48 -5.05
N GLN A 28 0.19 -8.50 -5.49
CA GLN A 28 1.58 -8.68 -5.92
C GLN A 28 2.54 -8.13 -4.86
N TRP A 29 3.69 -8.80 -4.72
CA TRP A 29 4.77 -8.31 -3.87
C TRP A 29 5.53 -7.19 -4.57
N VAL A 30 5.77 -6.12 -3.83
CA VAL A 30 6.65 -5.03 -4.25
C VAL A 30 7.68 -4.83 -3.14
N THR A 31 8.95 -4.91 -3.51
CA THR A 31 10.08 -4.68 -2.61
C THR A 31 10.89 -3.55 -3.20
N ILE A 32 11.16 -2.54 -2.38
CA ILE A 32 12.02 -1.42 -2.76
C ILE A 32 13.17 -1.28 -1.78
N GLY A 33 14.32 -0.84 -2.28
CA GLY A 33 15.51 -0.58 -1.48
C GLY A 33 15.51 0.79 -0.80
N PRO A 34 16.47 1.05 0.11
CA PRO A 34 16.68 2.37 0.67
C PRO A 34 16.90 3.42 -0.43
N LYS A 35 16.16 4.53 -0.35
CA LYS A 35 16.18 5.65 -1.32
C LYS A 35 15.62 5.32 -2.71
N GLU A 36 15.08 4.13 -2.92
CA GLU A 36 14.33 3.82 -4.13
C GLU A 36 12.94 4.49 -4.07
N ILE A 37 12.51 5.05 -5.20
CA ILE A 37 11.22 5.75 -5.32
C ILE A 37 10.21 4.75 -5.86
N LEU A 38 9.10 4.55 -5.12
CA LEU A 38 8.02 3.68 -5.55
C LEU A 38 7.19 4.30 -6.69
N PHE A 39 6.83 5.58 -6.55
CA PHE A 39 6.21 6.41 -7.58
C PHE A 39 6.37 7.90 -7.21
N ASN A 40 6.12 8.80 -8.17
CA ASN A 40 6.14 10.25 -7.98
C ASN A 40 4.73 10.83 -8.00
N ASP A 41 4.60 12.06 -7.50
CA ASP A 41 3.37 12.85 -7.64
C ASP A 41 3.07 13.09 -9.13
N GLY A 42 1.82 12.88 -9.52
CA GLY A 42 1.36 12.96 -10.91
C GLY A 42 1.57 11.69 -11.75
N ASP A 43 2.22 10.65 -11.24
CA ASP A 43 2.27 9.36 -11.92
C ASP A 43 0.86 8.75 -12.02
N PRO A 44 0.47 8.13 -13.15
CA PRO A 44 -0.82 7.48 -13.26
C PRO A 44 -0.93 6.35 -12.23
N GLY A 45 -1.94 6.44 -11.36
CA GLY A 45 -2.21 5.45 -10.32
C GLY A 45 -3.40 4.57 -10.66
N ASP A 46 -3.16 3.27 -10.79
CA ASP A 46 -4.19 2.22 -10.92
C ASP A 46 -4.04 1.15 -9.81
N LYS A 47 -3.27 1.45 -8.76
CA LYS A 47 -2.91 0.55 -7.67
C LYS A 47 -2.97 1.26 -6.33
N MET A 48 -3.32 0.48 -5.31
CA MET A 48 -3.09 0.83 -3.91
C MET A 48 -2.05 -0.12 -3.32
N PHE A 49 -1.37 0.32 -2.27
CA PHE A 49 -0.33 -0.45 -1.61
C PHE A 49 -0.62 -0.58 -0.12
N ALA A 50 -0.20 -1.70 0.46
CA ALA A 50 -0.20 -1.91 1.89
C ALA A 50 1.24 -2.17 2.34
N VAL A 51 1.71 -1.45 3.35
CA VAL A 51 3.07 -1.63 3.88
C VAL A 51 3.05 -2.79 4.86
N LEU A 52 3.87 -3.81 4.60
CA LEU A 52 3.97 -4.99 5.46
C LEU A 52 5.21 -4.98 6.35
N GLU A 53 6.28 -4.36 5.89
CA GLU A 53 7.57 -4.24 6.58
C GLU A 53 8.32 -3.02 6.04
N GLY A 54 9.16 -2.42 6.88
CA GLY A 54 9.88 -1.19 6.55
C GLY A 54 9.00 0.05 6.65
N GLU A 55 9.48 1.17 6.11
CA GLU A 55 8.81 2.46 6.20
C GLU A 55 9.04 3.25 4.90
N LEU A 56 8.03 4.03 4.50
CA LEU A 56 8.11 4.91 3.34
C LEU A 56 8.05 6.37 3.79
N ALA A 57 8.81 7.23 3.13
CA ALA A 57 8.71 8.66 3.31
C ALA A 57 7.91 9.26 2.15
N VAL A 58 6.93 10.10 2.47
CA VAL A 58 6.23 10.91 1.47
C VAL A 58 6.95 12.26 1.41
N ILE A 59 7.47 12.59 0.24
CA ILE A 59 8.23 13.81 -0.01
C ILE A 59 7.45 14.66 -0.99
N LYS A 60 7.27 15.94 -0.65
CA LYS A 60 6.67 16.95 -1.53
C LYS A 60 7.52 18.20 -1.50
N ASP A 61 7.83 18.75 -2.67
CA ASP A 61 8.67 19.94 -2.82
C ASP A 61 10.03 19.86 -2.08
N GLY A 62 10.59 18.66 -2.00
CA GLY A 62 11.86 18.39 -1.30
C GLY A 62 11.75 18.21 0.22
N GLU A 63 10.56 18.37 0.80
CA GLU A 63 10.30 18.21 2.22
C GLU A 63 9.57 16.90 2.53
N LYS A 64 9.95 16.22 3.61
CA LYS A 64 9.23 15.06 4.11
C LYS A 64 7.96 15.53 4.80
N ILE A 65 6.80 15.22 4.22
CA ILE A 65 5.50 15.64 4.74
C ILE A 65 4.78 14.54 5.52
N ALA A 66 5.11 13.27 5.27
CA ALA A 66 4.55 12.14 6.00
C ALA A 66 5.50 10.94 6.00
N GLN A 67 5.17 9.97 6.84
CA GLN A 67 5.81 8.66 6.90
C GLN A 67 4.71 7.61 6.97
N ILE A 68 4.90 6.52 6.23
CA ILE A 68 3.96 5.40 6.16
C ILE A 68 4.67 4.19 6.78
N HIS A 69 4.00 3.56 7.73
CA HIS A 69 4.48 2.48 8.57
C HIS A 69 3.80 1.15 8.25
N PRO A 70 4.33 0.02 8.73
CA PRO A 70 3.69 -1.28 8.55
C PRO A 70 2.26 -1.31 9.09
N GLY A 71 1.36 -1.88 8.31
CA GLY A 71 -0.08 -1.95 8.60
C GLY A 71 -0.90 -0.85 7.91
N GLU A 72 -0.26 0.19 7.41
CA GLU A 72 -0.92 1.30 6.73
C GLU A 72 -1.10 1.04 5.23
N VAL A 73 -2.06 1.75 4.64
CA VAL A 73 -2.44 1.69 3.23
C VAL A 73 -2.31 3.08 2.62
N PHE A 74 -1.89 3.14 1.36
CA PHE A 74 -1.80 4.38 0.60
C PHE A 74 -2.03 4.15 -0.89
N GLY A 75 -2.30 5.23 -1.64
CA GLY A 75 -2.61 5.18 -3.07
C GLY A 75 -4.05 4.72 -3.38
N GLU A 76 -4.88 4.53 -2.36
CA GLU A 76 -6.28 4.14 -2.46
C GLU A 76 -7.14 5.19 -3.18
N MET A 77 -6.79 6.47 -3.05
CA MET A 77 -7.50 7.56 -3.75
C MET A 77 -7.42 7.40 -5.26
N ALA A 78 -6.30 6.91 -5.80
CA ALA A 78 -6.14 6.67 -7.23
C ALA A 78 -7.16 5.64 -7.77
N LEU A 79 -7.57 4.68 -6.93
CA LEU A 79 -8.60 3.70 -7.28
C LEU A 79 -10.03 4.26 -7.18
N ILE A 80 -10.28 5.20 -6.25
CA ILE A 80 -11.61 5.78 -6.02
C ILE A 80 -11.93 6.84 -7.09
N GLU A 81 -10.93 7.61 -7.53
CA GLU A 81 -11.08 8.69 -8.51
C GLU A 81 -11.11 8.21 -9.98
N SER A 82 -10.73 6.96 -10.26
CA SER A 82 -10.72 6.37 -11.62
C SER A 82 -12.13 6.04 -12.17
N LYS A 83 -13.10 6.94 -11.99
CA LYS A 83 -14.50 6.76 -12.34
C LYS A 83 -14.89 7.38 -13.69
#